data_AF-A0A973ULH4-F1
#
_entry.id   AF-A0A973ULH4-F1
#
_cell.length_a   1.000
_cell.length_b   1.000
_cell.length_c   1.000
_cell.angle_alpha   90.00
_cell.angle_beta   90.00
_cell.angle_gamma   90.00
#
_symmetry.space_group_name_H-M   'P 1'
#
loop_
_entity.id
_entity.type
_entity.pdbx_description
1 polymer ?
#
loop_
_entity_poly.entity_id
_entity_poly.type
_entity_poly.pdbx_seq_one_letter_code
_entity_poly.pdbx_strand_id
1 'polypeptide(L)'
;MSALELAETYPYVSTDDDACDAARLLVERRLVTAEGDDRDLDEALERLTGLTVAEWLPRHRVRPPTVGPDASVTHVAALVARTHTPLVAVVERDGDRINLMGAVTAARLMERIVGGS
;
A
#
# COMPACT_ATOMS: atom_id res chain seq x y z
N MET A 1 -17.09 -11.30 -9.21
CA MET A 1 -15.99 -10.97 -8.30
C MET A 1 -14.83 -10.41 -9.09
N SER A 2 -14.81 -9.09 -9.16
CA SER A 2 -13.71 -8.29 -9.68
C SER A 2 -12.68 -7.99 -8.59
N ALA A 3 -11.55 -7.40 -8.98
CA ALA A 3 -10.51 -6.96 -8.07
C ALA A 3 -11.00 -5.84 -7.16
N LEU A 4 -11.86 -4.94 -7.67
CA LEU A 4 -12.47 -3.88 -6.87
C LEU A 4 -13.40 -4.44 -5.79
N GLU A 5 -14.20 -5.47 -6.11
CA GLU A 5 -15.07 -6.14 -5.13
C GLU A 5 -14.27 -6.86 -4.02
N LEU A 6 -13.02 -7.25 -4.31
CA LEU A 6 -12.13 -7.91 -3.36
C LEU A 6 -11.18 -6.91 -2.65
N ALA A 7 -11.04 -5.70 -3.17
CA ALA A 7 -10.10 -4.72 -2.68
C ALA A 7 -10.53 -4.20 -1.32
N GLU A 8 -9.57 -4.08 -0.41
CA GLU A 8 -9.75 -3.37 0.84
C GLU A 8 -9.25 -1.95 0.71
N THR A 9 -9.91 -1.03 1.41
CA THR A 9 -9.39 0.32 1.60
C THR A 9 -8.05 0.23 2.29
N TYR A 10 -6.99 0.51 1.53
CA TYR A 10 -5.64 0.52 2.03
C TYR A 10 -5.21 1.98 2.22
N PRO A 11 -4.74 2.38 3.41
CA PRO A 11 -4.27 3.75 3.61
C PRO A 11 -3.07 4.00 2.71
N TYR A 12 -3.07 5.14 2.03
CA TYR A 12 -1.99 5.56 1.15
C TYR A 12 -1.70 7.04 1.34
N VAL A 13 -0.49 7.42 0.94
CA VAL A 13 -0.04 8.80 0.84
C VAL A 13 0.48 9.03 -0.58
N SER A 14 0.31 10.25 -1.08
CA SER A 14 0.93 10.72 -2.31
C SER A 14 2.43 10.95 -2.08
N THR A 15 3.20 10.96 -3.17
CA THR A 15 4.61 11.34 -3.12
C THR A 15 4.83 12.80 -2.79
N ASP A 16 3.83 13.65 -3.04
CA ASP A 16 3.86 15.08 -2.75
C ASP A 16 3.35 15.41 -1.33
N ASP A 17 2.85 14.42 -0.60
CA ASP A 17 2.38 14.61 0.78
C ASP A 17 3.55 14.88 1.72
N ASP A 18 3.24 15.49 2.87
CA ASP A 18 4.19 15.75 3.95
C ASP A 18 4.69 14.44 4.57
N ALA A 19 6.01 14.31 4.72
CA ALA A 19 6.64 13.10 5.23
C ALA A 19 6.34 12.84 6.71
N CYS A 20 6.10 13.88 7.53
CA CYS A 20 5.71 13.71 8.93
C CYS A 20 4.30 13.12 9.03
N ASP A 21 3.38 13.55 8.18
CA ASP A 21 2.02 12.99 8.15
C ASP A 21 2.03 11.53 7.69
N ALA A 22 2.85 11.20 6.70
CA ALA A 22 3.06 9.81 6.29
C ALA A 22 3.68 8.95 7.41
N ALA A 23 4.68 9.47 8.12
CA ALA A 23 5.31 8.75 9.23
C ALA A 23 4.34 8.52 10.39
N ARG A 24 3.54 9.52 10.77
CA ARG A 24 2.49 9.38 11.78
C ARG A 24 1.49 8.29 11.40
N LEU A 25 1.04 8.27 10.15
CA LEU A 25 0.12 7.24 9.65
C LEU A 25 0.68 5.82 9.80
N LEU A 26 1.99 5.63 9.57
CA LEU A 26 2.64 4.32 9.75
C LEU A 26 2.68 3.88 11.22
N VAL A 27 2.95 4.82 12.14
CA VAL A 27 2.98 4.57 13.59
C VAL A 27 1.58 4.26 14.12
N GLU A 28 0.59 5.09 13.79
CA GLU A 28 -0.81 4.92 14.21
C GLU A 28 -1.39 3.58 13.77
N ARG A 29 -0.99 3.11 12.59
CA ARG A 29 -1.46 1.84 12.03
C ARG A 29 -0.61 0.64 12.44
N ARG A 30 0.43 0.83 13.27
CA ARG A 30 1.41 -0.21 13.64
C ARG A 30 1.98 -0.93 12.41
N LEU A 31 2.11 -0.23 11.29
CA LEU A 31 2.69 -0.78 10.06
C LEU A 31 4.22 -0.83 10.14
N VAL A 32 4.78 0.02 11.00
CA VAL A 32 6.17 -0.06 11.45
C VAL A 32 6.17 -0.06 12.97
N THR A 33 7.07 -0.83 13.56
CA THR A 33 7.44 -0.65 14.96
C THR A 33 8.58 0.36 14.96
N ALA A 34 8.37 1.54 15.57
CA ALA A 34 9.50 2.36 15.98
C ALA A 34 10.20 1.57 17.08
N GLU A 35 11.30 0.90 16.75
CA GLU A 35 12.18 0.33 17.77
C GLU A 35 12.91 1.50 18.43
N GLY A 36 12.35 2.01 19.53
CA GLY A 36 12.84 3.19 20.22
C GLY A 36 11.86 3.68 21.29
N ASP A 37 12.32 4.58 22.17
CA ASP A 37 11.41 5.30 23.07
C ASP A 37 10.74 6.49 22.34
N ASP A 38 9.82 7.20 23.00
CA ASP A 38 9.10 8.33 22.36
C ASP A 38 10.04 9.42 21.80
N ARG A 39 11.27 9.57 22.32
CA ARG A 39 12.25 10.53 21.81
C ARG A 39 12.86 10.12 20.47
N ASP A 40 12.97 8.83 20.21
CA ASP A 40 13.47 8.32 18.92
C ASP A 40 12.47 8.64 17.80
N LEU A 41 11.17 8.65 18.13
CA LEU A 41 10.10 9.09 17.24
C LEU A 41 10.13 10.60 17.02
N ASP A 42 10.29 11.40 18.07
CA ASP A 42 10.38 12.86 17.94
C ASP A 42 11.57 13.29 17.09
N GLU A 43 12.77 12.71 17.32
CA GLU A 43 13.96 13.01 16.51
C GLU A 43 13.78 12.56 15.05
N ALA A 44 13.11 11.42 14.82
CA ALA A 44 12.79 10.98 13.47
C ALA A 44 11.83 11.96 12.77
N LEU A 45 10.80 12.46 13.45
CA LEU A 45 9.85 13.44 12.90
C LEU A 45 10.51 14.80 12.65
N GLU A 46 11.42 15.25 13.50
CA GLU A 46 12.20 16.47 13.25
C GLU A 46 13.01 16.35 11.95
N ARG A 47 13.63 15.18 11.69
CA ARG A 47 14.37 14.93 10.44
C ARG A 47 13.49 14.90 9.19
N LEU A 48 12.19 14.63 9.35
CA LEU A 48 11.22 14.62 8.25
C LEU A 48 10.58 15.98 7.98
N THR A 49 10.78 16.94 8.89
CA THR A 49 10.11 18.25 8.80
C THR A 49 10.51 18.99 7.53
N GLY A 50 9.50 19.36 6.73
CA GLY A 50 9.68 20.06 5.46
C GLY A 50 10.09 19.17 4.28
N LEU A 51 10.16 17.84 4.47
CA LEU A 51 10.35 16.89 3.38
C LEU A 51 9.00 16.39 2.85
N THR A 52 8.95 16.19 1.55
CA THR A 52 7.91 15.39 0.91
C THR A 52 8.20 13.89 1.08
N VAL A 53 7.17 13.06 0.96
CA VAL A 53 7.32 11.60 0.89
C VAL A 53 8.30 11.19 -0.24
N ALA A 54 8.31 11.91 -1.36
CA ALA A 54 9.23 11.66 -2.47
C ALA A 54 10.70 11.81 -2.07
N GLU A 55 11.02 12.82 -1.27
CA GLU A 55 12.37 13.14 -0.80
C GLU A 55 12.82 12.20 0.32
N TRP A 56 11.88 11.76 1.16
CA TRP A 56 12.14 10.80 2.22
C TRP A 56 12.33 9.35 1.72
N LEU A 57 11.60 8.93 0.69
CA LEU A 57 11.58 7.53 0.24
C LEU A 57 12.95 7.04 -0.28
N PRO A 58 13.33 5.79 0.03
CA PRO A 58 14.55 5.19 -0.49
C PRO A 58 14.53 5.11 -2.02
N ARG A 59 15.73 5.15 -2.62
CA ARG A 59 15.90 5.14 -4.08
C ARG A 59 15.46 3.83 -4.73
N HIS A 60 15.61 2.69 -4.03
CA HIS A 60 15.17 1.40 -4.53
C HIS A 60 13.80 1.03 -3.93
N ARG A 61 12.74 1.22 -4.72
CA ARG A 61 11.36 1.01 -4.29
C ARG A 61 10.84 -0.30 -4.86
N VAL A 62 10.34 -1.18 -4.01
CA VAL A 62 9.49 -2.29 -4.45
C VAL A 62 8.12 -1.72 -4.77
N ARG A 63 7.73 -1.74 -6.04
CA ARG A 63 6.37 -1.38 -6.44
C ARG A 63 5.52 -2.65 -6.41
N PRO A 64 4.42 -2.68 -5.64
CA PRO A 64 3.50 -3.81 -5.75
C PRO A 64 2.98 -3.88 -7.19
N PRO A 65 2.73 -5.09 -7.70
CA PRO A 65 2.07 -5.24 -8.99
C PRO A 65 0.67 -4.58 -8.94
N THR A 66 0.19 -4.09 -10.08
CA THR A 66 -1.07 -3.35 -10.19
C THR A 66 -2.04 -4.06 -11.13
N VAL A 67 -3.34 -3.92 -10.85
CA VAL A 67 -4.44 -4.38 -11.72
C VAL A 67 -5.53 -3.32 -11.84
N GLY A 68 -6.32 -3.37 -12.91
CA GLY A 68 -7.53 -2.57 -13.06
C GLY A 68 -8.68 -3.05 -12.15
N PRO A 69 -9.71 -2.22 -11.92
CA PRO A 69 -10.83 -2.56 -11.03
C PRO A 69 -11.60 -3.81 -11.48
N ASP A 70 -11.69 -4.04 -12.78
CA ASP A 70 -12.44 -5.17 -13.36
C ASP A 70 -11.65 -6.48 -13.45
N ALA A 71 -10.39 -6.50 -13.00
CA ALA A 71 -9.55 -7.70 -13.08
C ALA A 71 -10.16 -8.86 -12.30
N SER A 72 -10.10 -10.07 -12.84
CA SER A 72 -10.69 -11.24 -12.16
C SER A 72 -9.83 -11.70 -10.97
N VAL A 73 -10.48 -12.32 -9.97
CA VAL A 73 -9.78 -12.92 -8.81
C VAL A 73 -8.69 -13.88 -9.23
N THR A 74 -8.91 -14.71 -10.26
CA THR A 74 -7.91 -15.64 -10.80
C THR A 74 -6.71 -14.91 -11.38
N HIS A 75 -6.92 -13.77 -12.05
CA HIS A 75 -5.83 -12.94 -12.56
C HIS A 75 -4.99 -12.38 -11.40
N VAL A 76 -5.65 -11.87 -10.36
CA VAL A 76 -4.97 -11.37 -9.15
C VAL A 76 -4.17 -12.49 -8.47
N ALA A 77 -4.75 -13.68 -8.35
CA ALA A 77 -4.07 -14.85 -7.78
C ALA A 77 -2.83 -15.28 -8.58
N ALA A 78 -2.95 -15.32 -9.90
CA ALA A 78 -1.83 -15.61 -10.78
C ALA A 78 -0.72 -14.55 -10.64
N LEU A 79 -1.09 -13.29 -10.44
CA LEU A 79 -0.13 -12.19 -10.25
C LEU A 79 0.63 -12.35 -8.93
N VAL A 80 -0.06 -12.56 -7.81
CA VAL A 80 0.56 -12.84 -6.49
C VAL A 80 1.51 -14.04 -6.57
N ALA A 81 1.07 -15.13 -7.21
CA ALA A 81 1.88 -16.35 -7.35
C ALA A 81 3.14 -16.13 -8.19
N ARG A 82 3.04 -15.31 -9.26
CA ARG A 82 4.16 -15.04 -10.19
C ARG A 82 5.16 -14.03 -9.65
N THR A 83 4.68 -12.99 -8.97
CA THR A 83 5.55 -11.92 -8.45
C THR A 83 6.04 -12.21 -7.03
N HIS A 84 5.51 -13.25 -6.39
CA HIS A 84 5.73 -13.57 -4.98
C HIS A 84 5.50 -12.36 -4.07
N THR A 85 4.57 -11.48 -4.45
CA THR A 85 4.23 -10.26 -3.70
C THR A 85 2.86 -10.47 -3.05
N PRO A 86 2.75 -10.42 -1.72
CA PRO A 86 1.49 -10.69 -1.01
C PRO A 86 0.48 -9.53 -1.08
N LEU A 87 0.72 -8.53 -1.92
CA LEU A 87 -0.08 -7.31 -2.07
C LEU A 87 -0.16 -6.95 -3.56
N VAL A 88 -1.37 -6.69 -4.04
CA VAL A 88 -1.64 -6.17 -5.38
C VAL A 88 -2.44 -4.88 -5.25
N ALA A 89 -1.98 -3.80 -5.87
CA ALA A 89 -2.69 -2.53 -5.88
C ALA A 89 -3.78 -2.53 -6.96
N VAL A 90 -5.00 -2.10 -6.62
CA VAL A 90 -6.10 -1.93 -7.57
C VAL A 90 -6.14 -0.46 -7.96
N VAL A 91 -5.86 -0.18 -9.22
CA VAL A 91 -5.74 1.18 -9.73
C VAL A 91 -6.69 1.42 -10.89
N GLU A 92 -7.32 2.58 -10.89
CA GLU A 92 -8.05 3.11 -12.02
C GLU A 92 -7.17 4.12 -12.76
N ARG A 93 -7.15 4.07 -14.08
CA ARG A 93 -6.41 5.02 -14.91
C ARG A 93 -7.39 5.92 -15.64
N ASP A 94 -7.26 7.22 -15.43
CA ASP A 94 -8.00 8.25 -16.15
C ASP A 94 -7.00 9.19 -16.84
N GLY A 95 -6.77 8.95 -18.14
CA GLY A 95 -5.70 9.59 -18.89
C GLY A 95 -4.32 9.30 -18.29
N ASP A 96 -3.63 10.37 -17.87
CA ASP A 96 -2.32 10.29 -17.20
C ASP A 96 -2.43 10.14 -15.67
N ARG A 97 -3.63 10.25 -15.11
CA ARG A 97 -3.86 10.10 -13.66
C ARG A 97 -4.05 8.64 -13.31
N ILE A 98 -3.42 8.23 -12.22
CA ILE A 98 -3.61 6.91 -11.61
C ILE A 98 -4.30 7.15 -10.27
N ASN A 99 -5.50 6.61 -10.10
CA ASN A 99 -6.23 6.63 -8.85
C ASN A 99 -6.11 5.26 -8.16
N LEU A 100 -5.65 5.25 -6.91
CA LEU A 100 -5.61 4.03 -6.12
C LEU A 100 -7.00 3.77 -5.54
N MET A 101 -7.63 2.67 -5.96
CA MET A 101 -8.96 2.28 -5.48
C MET A 101 -8.89 1.42 -4.22
N GLY A 102 -7.77 0.72 -4.02
CA GLY A 102 -7.52 -0.11 -2.84
C GLY A 102 -6.40 -1.11 -3.09
N ALA A 103 -6.30 -2.12 -2.22
CA ALA A 103 -5.36 -3.22 -2.40
C ALA A 103 -6.01 -4.57 -2.11
N VAL A 104 -5.60 -5.59 -2.86
CA VAL A 104 -5.91 -6.99 -2.58
C VAL A 104 -4.69 -7.63 -1.94
N THR A 105 -4.86 -8.17 -0.74
CA THR A 105 -3.81 -8.93 -0.05
C THR A 105 -3.93 -10.42 -0.37
N ALA A 106 -2.81 -11.15 -0.34
CA ALA A 106 -2.82 -12.61 -0.45
C ALA A 106 -3.69 -13.26 0.64
N ALA A 107 -3.70 -12.68 1.85
CA ALA A 107 -4.56 -13.13 2.94
C ALA A 107 -6.05 -13.06 2.56
N ARG A 108 -6.54 -11.91 2.08
CA ARG A 108 -7.93 -11.78 1.61
C ARG A 108 -8.25 -12.64 0.42
N LEU A 109 -7.32 -12.75 -0.51
CA LEU A 109 -7.46 -13.65 -1.65
C LEU A 109 -7.62 -15.11 -1.19
N MET A 110 -6.82 -15.56 -0.24
CA MET A 110 -6.89 -16.92 0.33
C MET A 110 -8.14 -17.12 1.17
N GLU A 111 -8.53 -16.17 2.03
CA GLU A 111 -9.80 -16.20 2.76
C GLU A 111 -10.97 -16.42 1.79
N ARG A 112 -10.94 -15.74 0.64
CA ARG A 112 -12.03 -15.82 -0.31
C ARG A 112 -12.03 -17.09 -1.17
N ILE A 113 -10.85 -17.58 -1.56
CA ILE A 113 -10.69 -18.80 -2.38
C ILE A 113 -10.90 -20.06 -1.52
N VAL A 114 -10.38 -20.08 -0.30
CA VAL A 114 -10.38 -21.25 0.59
C VAL A 114 -11.58 -21.25 1.54
N GLY A 115 -12.01 -20.08 2.02
CA GLY A 115 -13.07 -19.92 3.02
C GLY A 115 -14.47 -19.79 2.44
N GLY A 116 -14.76 -20.37 1.28
CA GLY A 116 -16.03 -20.20 0.57
C GLY A 116 -17.29 -20.33 1.46
N SER A 117 -17.93 -19.21 1.76
CA SER A 117 -19.35 -19.02 2.03
C SER A 117 -19.71 -17.57 1.81
#